data_AF-A0A7K2X4K2-F1
#
_entry.id   AF-A0A7K2X4K2-F1
#
_cell.length_a   1.000
_cell.length_b   1.000
_cell.length_c   1.000
_cell.angle_alpha   90.00
_cell.angle_beta   90.00
_cell.angle_gamma   90.00
#
_symmetry.space_group_name_H-M   'P 1'
#
loop_
_entity.id
_entity.type
_entity.pdbx_description
1 polymer ?
#
loop_
_entity_poly.entity_id
_entity_poly.type
_entity_poly.pdbx_seq_one_letter_code
_entity_poly.pdbx_strand_id
1 'polypeptide(L)' 'EYGWQLADADGREALPLTSGARSHPGLWRLVALSGGAPVTVFGECGHRGFTPLAAWSPEAPAETVPLL' A
#
# COMPACT_ATOMS: atom_id res chain seq x y z
N GLU A 1 -5.51 -18.92 -3.58
CA GLU A 1 -6.40 -17.88 -3.03
C GLU A 1 -5.55 -16.73 -2.50
N TYR A 2 -4.82 -16.07 -3.41
CA TYR A 2 -3.78 -15.10 -3.05
C TYR A 2 -4.09 -13.77 -3.73
N GLY A 3 -4.60 -12.81 -2.95
CA GLY A 3 -4.87 -11.45 -3.40
C GLY A 3 -3.86 -10.47 -2.80
N TRP A 4 -3.79 -9.27 -3.36
CA TRP A 4 -3.00 -8.18 -2.77
C TRP A 4 -3.56 -7.77 -1.41
N GLN A 5 -2.66 -7.56 -0.47
CA GLN A 5 -2.96 -7.23 0.92
C GLN A 5 -1.90 -6.28 1.48
N LEU A 6 -2.30 -5.42 2.40
CA LEU A 6 -1.41 -4.62 3.23
C LEU A 6 -1.17 -5.39 4.51
N ALA A 7 0.06 -5.86 4.72
CA ALA A 7 0.46 -6.51 5.95
C ALA A 7 1.15 -5.50 6.89
N ASP A 8 1.07 -5.75 8.20
CA ASP A 8 1.97 -5.09 9.14
C ASP A 8 3.45 -5.45 8.85
N ALA A 9 4.38 -4.71 9.45
CA ALA A 9 5.81 -4.87 9.19
C ALA A 9 6.38 -6.25 9.62
N ASP A 10 5.74 -6.92 10.58
CA ASP A 10 6.10 -8.27 11.04
C ASP A 10 5.35 -9.36 10.27
N GLY A 11 4.40 -9.00 9.41
CA GLY A 11 3.59 -9.90 8.59
C GLY A 11 2.54 -10.70 9.37
N ARG A 12 2.12 -10.26 10.56
CA ARG A 12 1.20 -11.04 11.42
C ARG A 12 -0.27 -10.77 11.13
N GLU A 13 -0.57 -9.53 10.78
CA GLU A 13 -1.89 -9.03 10.45
C GLU A 13 -1.87 -8.48 9.03
N ALA A 14 -2.98 -8.66 8.31
CA ALA A 14 -3.13 -8.16 6.96
C ALA A 14 -4.56 -7.72 6.67
N LEU A 15 -4.69 -6.62 5.92
CA LEU A 15 -5.95 -6.14 5.36
C LEU A 15 -5.95 -6.36 3.84
N PRO A 16 -7.03 -6.89 3.24
CA PRO A 16 -7.10 -7.01 1.79
C PRO A 16 -7.10 -5.62 1.15
N LEU A 17 -6.47 -5.49 -0.02
CA LEU A 17 -6.64 -4.28 -0.83
C LEU A 17 -8.01 -4.28 -1.51
N THR A 18 -8.67 -3.12 -1.55
CA THR A 18 -9.95 -2.98 -2.24
C THR A 18 -9.81 -3.36 -3.72
N SER A 19 -10.91 -3.77 -4.37
CA SER A 19 -10.88 -4.08 -5.81
C SER A 19 -10.42 -2.88 -6.64
N GLY A 20 -10.83 -1.67 -6.29
CA GLY A 20 -10.41 -0.43 -6.96
C GLY A 20 -8.91 -0.14 -6.82
N ALA A 21 -8.33 -0.36 -5.64
CA ALA A 21 -6.89 -0.23 -5.43
C ALA A 21 -6.10 -1.24 -6.27
N ARG A 22 -6.60 -2.47 -6.40
CA ARG A 22 -5.95 -3.54 -7.19
C ARG A 22 -5.95 -3.30 -8.69
N SER A 23 -6.89 -2.51 -9.21
CA SER A 23 -6.96 -2.13 -10.62
C SER A 23 -6.25 -0.81 -10.94
N HIS A 24 -5.74 -0.09 -9.94
CA HIS A 24 -5.08 1.21 -10.14
C HIS A 24 -3.59 1.07 -10.48
N PRO A 25 -3.05 1.91 -11.39
CA PRO A 25 -1.61 1.96 -11.67
C PRO A 25 -0.76 2.27 -10.43
N GLY A 26 -1.32 2.97 -9.45
CA GLY A 26 -0.65 3.29 -8.19
C GLY A 26 -0.17 2.06 -7.41
N LEU A 27 -0.80 0.89 -7.58
CA LEU A 27 -0.31 -0.33 -6.95
C LEU A 27 1.10 -0.70 -7.43
N TRP A 28 1.40 -0.51 -8.72
CA TRP A 28 2.74 -0.75 -9.25
C TRP A 28 3.75 0.27 -8.76
N ARG A 29 3.32 1.52 -8.56
CA ARG A 29 4.17 2.57 -7.95
C ARG A 29 4.51 2.23 -6.50
N LEU A 30 3.55 1.72 -5.74
CA LEU A 30 3.77 1.24 -4.37
C LEU A 30 4.76 0.08 -4.34
N VAL A 31 4.62 -0.90 -5.23
CA VAL A 31 5.56 -2.03 -5.35
C VAL A 31 6.97 -1.52 -5.66
N ALA A 32 7.12 -0.63 -6.64
CA ALA A 32 8.42 -0.06 -7.00
C ALA A 32 9.04 0.73 -5.84
N LEU A 33 8.25 1.53 -5.13
CA LEU A 33 8.72 2.30 -3.97
C LEU A 33 9.16 1.40 -2.81
N SER A 34 8.46 0.27 -2.60
CA SER A 34 8.77 -0.65 -1.51
C SER A 34 10.09 -1.39 -1.69
N GLY A 35 10.47 -1.71 -2.92
CA GLY A 35 11.63 -2.58 -3.19
C GLY A 35 11.54 -3.96 -2.52
N GLY A 36 10.35 -4.38 -2.06
CA GLY A 36 10.15 -5.60 -1.27
C GLY A 36 10.31 -5.41 0.25
N ALA A 37 10.64 -4.22 0.74
CA ALA A 37 10.70 -3.88 2.16
C ALA A 37 9.38 -3.25 2.64
N PRO A 38 9.08 -3.28 3.96
CA PRO A 38 7.95 -2.55 4.53
C PRO A 38 8.02 -1.05 4.21
N VAL A 39 6.86 -0.45 3.92
CA VAL A 39 6.73 1.00 3.68
C VAL A 39 5.54 1.57 4.44
N THR A 40 5.65 2.85 4.79
CA THR A 40 4.55 3.60 5.38
C THR A 40 3.59 4.06 4.30
N VAL A 41 2.30 3.78 4.50
CA VAL A 41 1.23 4.19 3.60
C VAL A 41 0.17 5.01 4.35
N PHE A 42 -0.47 5.92 3.62
CA PHE A 42 -1.68 6.60 4.05
C PHE A 42 -2.83 6.18 3.14
N GLY A 43 -4.01 5.97 3.71
CA GLY A 43 -5.18 5.60 2.92
C GLY A 43 -6.43 5.37 3.73
N GLU A 44 -7.47 4.93 3.03
CA GLU A 44 -8.80 4.68 3.60
C GLU A 44 -8.95 3.22 4.01
N CYS A 45 -9.42 2.99 5.24
CA CYS A 45 -9.77 1.68 5.74
C CYS A 45 -11.30 1.56 5.89
N GLY A 46 -11.90 0.55 5.25
CA GLY A 46 -13.32 0.29 5.36
C GLY A 46 -13.63 -1.21 5.33
N HIS A 47 -14.93 -1.54 5.37
CA HIS A 47 -15.39 -2.95 5.43
C HIS A 47 -14.97 -3.82 4.24
N ARG A 48 -14.53 -3.20 3.12
CA ARG A 48 -14.05 -3.92 1.91
C ARG A 48 -12.53 -4.03 1.83
N GLY A 49 -11.82 -3.55 2.85
CA GLY A 49 -10.37 -3.52 2.89
C GLY A 49 -9.79 -2.10 2.85
N PHE A 50 -8.52 -2.02 2.45
CA PHE A 50 -7.73 -0.80 2.45
C PHE A 50 -7.50 -0.27 1.03
N THR A 51 -7.59 1.05 0.86
CA THR A 51 -7.24 1.76 -0.38
C THR A 51 -6.04 2.68 -0.10
N PRO A 52 -4.82 2.34 -0.56
CA PRO A 52 -3.66 3.21 -0.43
C PRO A 52 -3.82 4.46 -1.29
N LEU A 53 -3.57 5.64 -0.71
CA LEU A 53 -3.67 6.93 -1.38
C LEU A 53 -2.29 7.60 -1.55
N ALA A 54 -1.40 7.39 -0.58
CA ALA A 54 -0.03 7.86 -0.63
C ALA A 54 0.90 6.89 0.11
N ALA A 55 2.19 6.93 -0.22
CA ALA A 55 3.24 6.25 0.51
C ALA A 55 4.42 7.20 0.74
N TRP A 56 5.23 6.94 1.77
CA TRP A 56 6.45 7.69 2.00
C TRP A 56 7.65 6.98 1.38
N SER A 57 8.54 7.78 0.77
CA SER A 57 9.82 7.25 0.30
C SER A 57 10.71 6.91 1.49
N PRO A 58 11.26 5.69 1.59
CA PRO A 58 12.27 5.37 2.60
C PRO A 58 13.51 6.27 2.49
N GLU A 59 13.84 6.72 1.28
CA GLU A 59 14.99 7.58 0.99
C GLU A 59 14.71 9.07 1.27
N ALA A 60 13.43 9.46 1.29
CA ALA A 60 12.98 10.83 1.57
C ALA A 60 11.72 10.82 2.47
N PRO A 61 11.87 10.63 3.80
CA PRO A 61 10.74 10.42 4.70
C PRO A 61 9.82 11.62 4.90
N ALA A 62 10.20 12.81 4.41
CA ALA A 62 9.35 14.00 4.39
C ALA A 62 8.48 14.10 3.13
N GLU A 63 8.75 13.29 2.11
CA GLU A 63 8.09 13.33 0.81
C GLU A 63 7.09 12.19 0.65
N THR A 64 5.92 12.52 0.10
CA THR A 64 4.88 11.56 -0.23
C THR A 64 4.84 11.27 -1.72
N VAL A 65 4.52 10.02 -2.04
CA VAL A 65 4.33 9.49 -3.37
C VAL A 65 2.84 9.22 -3.53
N PRO A 66 2.10 9.99 -4.37
CA PRO A 66 0.67 9.75 -4.58
C PRO A 66 0.42 8.46 -5.38
N LEU A 67 -0.63 7.74 -4.99
CA LEU A 67 -1.02 6.44 -5.54
C LEU A 67 -2.41 6.43 -6.21
N LEU A 68 -3.14 7.55 -6.15
CA LEU A 68 -4.32 7.83 -6.97
C LEU A 68 -3.91 8.41 -8.33
#